data_AF-A0A1W7M8C9-F1
#
_entry.id   AF-A0A1W7M8C9-F1
#
_cell.length_a   1.000
_cell.length_b   1.000
_cell.length_c   1.000
_cell.angle_alpha   90.00
_cell.angle_beta   90.00
_cell.angle_gamma   90.00
#
_symmetry.space_group_name_H-M   'P 1'
#
loop_
_entity.id
_entity.type
_entity.pdbx_description
1 polymer ?
#
loop_
_entity_poly.entity_id
_entity_poly.type
_entity_poly.pdbx_seq_one_letter_code
_entity_poly.pdbx_strand_id
1 'polypeptide(L)' 'MDVINLLPEALRIRLISLRAFDASGEMIDADLAEGEALAPLIERFLANPDVAYLHAHYAKYGCYAARIERA' A
#
# COMPACT_ATOMS: atom_id res chain seq x y z
N MET A 1 5.16 15.33 -7.34
CA MET A 1 3.74 15.35 -7.73
C MET A 1 3.08 14.24 -6.96
N ASP A 2 2.41 14.61 -5.88
CA ASP A 2 1.61 13.72 -5.07
C ASP A 2 0.36 13.33 -5.84
N VAL A 3 0.09 12.03 -5.92
CA VAL A 3 -1.04 11.49 -6.67
C VAL A 3 -2.12 11.10 -5.66
N ILE A 4 -3.24 11.82 -5.66
CA ILE A 4 -4.36 11.58 -4.75
C ILE A 4 -5.36 10.67 -5.47
N ASN A 5 -5.71 9.55 -4.82
CA ASN A 5 -6.74 8.61 -5.30
C ASN A 5 -6.49 8.04 -6.71
N LEU A 6 -5.23 7.88 -7.11
CA LEU A 6 -4.88 7.26 -8.38
C LEU A 6 -3.67 6.35 -8.20
N LEU A 7 -3.82 5.06 -8.50
CA LEU A 7 -2.70 4.13 -8.56
C LEU A 7 -1.94 4.35 -9.87
N PRO A 8 -0.63 4.65 -9.82
CA PRO A 8 0.22 4.68 -11.01
C PRO A 8 0.13 3.35 -11.76
N GLU A 9 0.14 3.40 -13.08
CA GLU A 9 0.03 2.20 -13.94
C GLU A 9 1.11 1.17 -13.61
N ALA A 10 2.31 1.61 -13.21
CA ALA A 10 3.40 0.76 -12.75
C ALA A 10 3.07 -0.12 -11.53
N LEU A 11 2.15 0.30 -10.66
CA LEU A 11 1.67 -0.51 -9.53
C LEU A 11 0.57 -1.49 -9.95
N ARG A 12 -0.17 -1.22 -11.03
CA ARG A 12 -1.25 -2.09 -11.53
C ARG A 12 -0.77 -3.28 -12.36
N ILE A 13 0.47 -3.27 -12.84
CA ILE A 13 0.99 -4.38 -13.66
C ILE A 13 1.96 -5.29 -12.89
N ARG A 14 2.10 -5.10 -11.57
CA ARG A 14 3.08 -5.81 -10.73
C ARG A 14 2.43 -6.38 -9.48
N LEU A 15 3.04 -7.44 -8.97
CA LEU A 15 2.75 -7.95 -7.64
C LEU A 15 3.37 -7.00 -6.60
N ILE A 16 2.50 -6.39 -5.80
CA ILE A 16 2.86 -5.42 -4.76
C ILE A 16 2.65 -6.04 -3.40
N SER A 17 3.65 -5.89 -2.53
CA SER A 17 3.52 -6.12 -1.10
C SER A 17 3.10 -4.83 -0.43
N LEU A 18 1.87 -4.80 0.07
CA LEU A 18 1.37 -3.72 0.91
C LEU A 18 1.63 -4.07 2.37
N ARG A 19 2.17 -3.11 3.10
CA ARG A 19 2.48 -3.21 4.52
C ARG A 19 1.83 -2.05 5.23
N ALA A 20 0.97 -2.34 6.19
CA ALA A 20 0.28 -1.38 7.02
C ALA A 20 1.09 -1.13 8.29
N PHE A 21 1.31 0.14 8.60
CA PHE A 21 2.03 0.58 9.78
C PHE A 21 1.14 1.44 10.67
N ASP A 22 1.32 1.31 11.97
CA ASP A 22 0.70 2.18 12.97
C ASP A 22 1.46 3.49 13.17
N ALA A 23 0.98 4.35 14.08
CA ALA A 23 1.60 5.63 14.39
C ALA A 23 2.97 5.50 15.09
N SER A 24 3.26 4.35 15.69
CA SER A 24 4.54 4.01 16.31
C SER A 24 5.56 3.53 15.27
N GLY A 25 5.13 3.30 14.03
CA GLY A 25 5.95 2.75 12.95
C GLY A 25 6.07 1.23 13.00
N GLU A 26 5.22 0.55 13.76
CA GLU A 26 5.17 -0.91 13.82
C GLU A 26 4.28 -1.45 12.71
N MET A 27 4.72 -2.54 12.07
CA MET A 27 3.93 -3.19 11.04
C MET A 27 2.82 -4.02 11.70
N ILE A 28 1.56 -3.66 11.44
CA ILE A 28 0.40 -4.31 12.05
C ILE A 28 -0.35 -5.22 11.08
N ASP A 29 -0.16 -5.03 9.77
CA ASP A 29 -0.74 -5.91 8.75
C ASP A 29 0.12 -5.88 7.48
N ALA A 30 0.07 -6.94 6.67
CA ALA A 30 0.73 -7.01 5.38
C ALA A 30 0.08 -8.05 4.48
N ASP A 31 -0.08 -7.70 3.20
CA ASP A 31 -0.67 -8.61 2.21
C ASP A 31 -0.11 -8.32 0.80
N LEU A 32 -0.30 -9.27 -0.11
CA LEU A 32 0.12 -9.17 -1.50
C LEU A 32 -1.10 -8.94 -2.40
N ALA A 33 -1.01 -7.97 -3.30
CA ALA A 33 -2.01 -7.78 -4.33
C ALA A 33 -1.36 -7.44 -5.67
N GLU A 34 -2.05 -7.78 -6.75
CA GLU A 34 -1.66 -7.46 -8.11
C GLU A 34 -2.81 -6.78 -8.85
N GLY A 35 -2.45 -5.81 -9.69
CA GLY A 35 -3.42 -5.10 -10.54
C GLY A 35 -4.61 -4.52 -9.81
N GLU A 36 -5.80 -4.85 -10.32
CA GLU A 36 -7.05 -4.29 -9.83
C GLU A 36 -7.38 -4.73 -8.39
N ALA A 37 -6.72 -5.77 -7.86
CA ALA A 37 -6.87 -6.17 -6.46
C ALA A 37 -6.14 -5.23 -5.49
N LEU A 38 -5.27 -4.34 -5.98
CA LEU A 38 -4.48 -3.44 -5.13
C LEU A 38 -5.34 -2.36 -4.48
N ALA A 39 -6.25 -1.74 -5.23
CA ALA A 39 -7.15 -0.69 -4.70
C ALA A 39 -8.03 -1.17 -3.53
N PRO A 40 -8.80 -2.28 -3.65
CA PRO A 40 -9.62 -2.76 -2.55
C PRO A 40 -8.78 -3.21 -1.34
N LEU A 41 -7.54 -3.70 -1.55
CA LEU A 41 -6.64 -4.01 -0.45
C LEU A 41 -6.19 -2.74 0.32
N ILE A 42 -5.86 -1.67 -0.40
CA ILE A 42 -5.53 -0.36 0.19
C ILE A 42 -6.71 0.14 1.02
N GLU A 43 -7.93 0.12 0.46
CA GLU A 43 -9.14 0.55 1.16
C GLU A 43 -9.38 -0.28 2.41
N ARG A 44 -9.22 -1.61 2.35
CA ARG A 44 -9.36 -2.51 3.50
C ARG A 44 -8.39 -2.15 4.62
N PHE A 45 -7.12 -1.91 4.29
CA PHE A 45 -6.13 -1.53 5.29
C PHE A 45 -6.39 -0.13 5.85
N LEU A 46 -6.74 0.84 5.01
CA LEU A 46 -7.07 2.19 5.47
C LEU A 46 -8.42 2.28 6.18
N ALA A 47 -9.27 1.25 6.12
CA ALA A 47 -10.47 1.16 6.96
C ALA A 47 -10.15 0.82 8.42
N ASN A 48 -8.96 0.25 8.70
CA ASN A 48 -8.51 0.00 10.06
C ASN A 48 -7.95 1.31 10.67
N PRO A 49 -8.57 1.87 11.74
CA PRO A 49 -8.13 3.12 12.34
C PRO A 49 -6.73 3.05 12.96
N ASP A 50 -6.24 1.86 13.32
CA ASP A 50 -4.90 1.68 13.88
C ASP A 50 -3.79 1.84 12.82
N VAL A 51 -4.15 1.72 11.53
CA VAL A 51 -3.22 1.96 10.42
C VAL A 51 -3.03 3.45 10.23
N ALA A 52 -1.80 3.94 10.38
CA ALA A 52 -1.43 5.33 10.10
C ALA A 52 -1.07 5.55 8.63
N TYR A 53 -0.29 4.63 8.04
CA TYR A 53 0.13 4.70 6.63
C TYR A 53 0.43 3.30 6.06
N LEU A 54 0.46 3.20 4.73
CA LEU A 54 0.89 1.99 4.04
C LEU A 54 2.18 2.22 3.28
N HIS A 55 3.01 1.19 3.17
CA HIS A 55 4.08 1.12 2.19
C HIS A 55 3.77 0.07 1.12
N ALA A 56 3.87 0.47 -0.13
CA ALA A 56 3.88 -0.42 -1.29
C ALA A 56 5.32 -0.78 -1.64
N HIS A 57 5.61 -2.08 -1.72
CA HIS A 57 6.90 -2.62 -2.13
C HIS A 57 6.73 -3.54 -3.33
N TYR A 58 7.68 -3.56 -4.26
CA TYR A 58 7.69 -4.55 -5.34
C TYR A 58 8.05 -5.93 -4.77
N ALA A 59 7.13 -6.90 -4.82
CA ALA A 59 7.27 -8.17 -4.12
C ALA A 59 8.53 -8.98 -4.54
N LYS A 60 8.96 -8.84 -5.80
CA LYS A 60 10.08 -9.61 -6.36
C LYS A 60 11.48 -9.09 -5.98
N TYR A 61 11.61 -7.78 -5.77
CA TYR A 61 12.90 -7.14 -5.50
C TYR A 61 12.97 -6.49 -4.11
N GLY A 62 11.84 -6.42 -3.39
CA GLY A 62 11.74 -5.77 -2.07
C GLY A 62 11.86 -4.24 -2.12
N CYS A 63 12.10 -3.65 -3.29
CA CYS A 63 12.26 -2.21 -3.45
C CYS A 63 10.97 -1.48 -3.07
N TYR A 64 11.13 -0.44 -2.25
CA TYR A 64 10.08 0.51 -1.93
C TYR A 64 9.56 1.19 -3.21
N ALA A 65 8.24 1.21 -3.38
CA ALA A 65 7.59 1.78 -4.54
C ALA A 65 6.88 3.10 -4.20
N ALA A 66 6.09 3.12 -3.11
CA ALA A 66 5.32 4.28 -2.69
C ALA A 66 4.88 4.19 -1.22
N ARG A 67 4.55 5.35 -0.63
CA ARG A 67 3.82 5.48 0.64
C ARG A 67 2.41 5.97 0.32
N ILE A 68 1.43 5.39 1.00
CA ILE A 68 0.01 5.70 0.83
C ILE A 68 -0.51 6.14 2.18
N GLU A 69 -1.17 7.28 2.21
CA GLU A 69 -1.69 7.91 3.43
C GLU A 69 -3.13 8.36 3.19
N ARG A 70 -3.89 8.57 4.27
CA ARG A 70 -5.20 9.21 4.18
C ARG A 70 -4.98 10.71 3.92
N ALA A 71 -5.76 11.27 3.00
CA ALA A 71 -5.77 12.71 2.71
C ALA A 71 -6.53 13.49 3.80
#